data_AF-A0A838R6K0-F1
#
_entry.id   AF-A0A838R6K0-F1
#
_cell.length_a   1.000
_cell.length_b   1.000
_cell.length_c   1.000
_cell.angle_alpha   90.00
_cell.angle_beta   90.00
_cell.angle_gamma   90.00
#
_symmetry.space_group_name_H-M   'P 1'
#
loop_
_entity.id
_entity.type
_entity.pdbx_description
1 polymer ?
#
loop_
_entity_poly.entity_id
_entity_poly.type
_entity_poly.pdbx_seq_one_letter_code
_entity_poly.pdbx_strand_id
1 'polypeptide(L)' 'MGAVLDELRNALGAHHVPLREIERATGVNIATLSRIANGTRPSVSLATVEALAEYLGLELKPKRRPRKT' A
#
# COMPACT_ATOMS: atom_id res chain seq x y z
N MET A 1 9.76 3.72 -5.14
CA MET A 1 8.52 3.26 -4.47
C MET A 1 8.75 2.15 -3.43
N GLY A 2 9.93 1.54 -3.31
CA GLY A 2 10.16 0.39 -2.41
C GLY A 2 9.72 0.62 -0.95
N ALA A 3 10.15 1.73 -0.33
CA ALA A 3 9.82 2.03 1.07
C ALA A 3 8.31 2.13 1.34
N VAL A 4 7.51 2.70 0.42
CA VAL A 4 6.05 2.81 0.57
C VAL A 4 5.38 1.44 0.49
N LEU A 5 5.86 0.57 -0.40
CA LEU A 5 5.34 -0.80 -0.49
C LEU A 5 5.71 -1.64 0.73
N ASP A 6 6.90 -1.42 1.28
CA ASP A 6 7.34 -2.09 2.51
C ASP A 6 6.48 -1.63 3.71
N GLU A 7 6.14 -0.34 3.79
CA GLU A 7 5.18 0.18 4.78
C GLU A 7 3.78 -0.39 4.61
N LEU A 8 3.24 -0.41 3.38
CA LEU A 8 1.94 -1.02 3.10
C LEU A 8 1.92 -2.50 3.45
N ARG A 9 2.99 -3.24 3.15
CA ARG A 9 3.14 -4.65 3.54
C ARG A 9 3.08 -4.81 5.05
N ASN A 10 3.82 -4.00 5.79
CA ASN A 10 3.84 -4.06 7.25
C ASN A 10 2.45 -3.74 7.84
N ALA A 11 1.80 -2.71 7.32
CA ALA A 11 0.45 -2.33 7.74
C ALA A 11 -0.59 -3.42 7.41
N LEU A 12 -0.52 -4.02 6.21
CA LEU A 12 -1.36 -5.16 5.82
C LEU A 12 -1.11 -6.38 6.72
N GLY A 13 0.13 -6.65 7.11
CA GLY A 13 0.47 -7.77 8.02
C GLY A 13 0.02 -7.53 9.46
N ALA A 14 0.00 -6.26 9.90
CA ALA A 14 -0.53 -5.87 11.22
C ALA A 14 -2.06 -5.85 11.24
N HIS A 15 -2.71 -5.59 10.10
CA HIS A 15 -4.14 -5.73 9.94
C HIS A 15 -4.50 -7.22 9.88
N HIS A 16 -5.09 -7.76 10.95
CA HIS A 16 -5.60 -9.14 11.00
C HIS A 16 -6.90 -9.33 10.17
N VAL A 17 -7.01 -8.64 9.03
CA VAL A 17 -8.17 -8.66 8.15
C VAL A 17 -7.86 -9.53 6.94
N PRO A 18 -8.76 -10.45 6.53
CA PRO A 18 -8.57 -11.25 5.33
C PRO A 18 -8.41 -10.37 4.08
N LEU A 19 -7.48 -10.70 3.18
CA LEU A 19 -7.24 -9.92 1.95
C LEU A 19 -8.49 -9.74 1.07
N ARG A 20 -9.42 -10.70 1.11
CA ARG A 20 -10.72 -10.61 0.40
C ARG A 20 -11.60 -9.49 0.93
N GLU A 21 -11.51 -9.17 2.22
CA GLU A 21 -12.28 -8.09 2.82
C GLU A 21 -11.66 -6.73 2.44
N ILE A 22 -10.33 -6.65 2.42
CA ILE A 22 -9.60 -5.49 1.92
C ILE A 22 -9.90 -5.23 0.43
N GLU A 23 -9.95 -6.27 -0.40
CA GLU A 23 -10.36 -6.16 -1.80
C GLU A 23 -11.78 -5.60 -1.94
N ARG A 24 -12.72 -6.04 -1.11
CA ARG A 24 -14.10 -5.52 -1.11
C ARG A 24 -14.17 -4.05 -0.67
N ALA A 25 -13.37 -3.67 0.32
CA ALA A 25 -13.37 -2.30 0.84
C ALA A 25 -12.66 -1.30 -0.08
N THR A 26 -11.57 -1.73 -0.73
CA THR A 26 -10.68 -0.84 -1.50
C THR A 26 -10.84 -0.96 -3.02
N GLY A 27 -11.49 -2.04 -3.49
CA GLY A 27 -11.53 -2.38 -4.92
C GLY A 27 -10.19 -2.89 -5.47
N VAL A 28 -9.16 -3.02 -4.64
CA VAL A 28 -7.84 -3.48 -5.07
C VAL A 28 -7.85 -5.00 -5.21
N ASN A 29 -7.54 -5.48 -6.42
CA ASN A 29 -7.53 -6.90 -6.75
C ASN A 29 -6.67 -7.73 -5.77
N ILE A 30 -7.20 -8.87 -5.34
CA ILE A 30 -6.56 -9.80 -4.40
C ILE A 30 -5.18 -10.27 -4.83
N ALA A 31 -4.92 -10.43 -6.13
CA ALA A 31 -3.61 -10.81 -6.65
C ALA A 31 -2.57 -9.69 -6.45
N THR A 32 -3.00 -8.43 -6.47
CA THR A 32 -2.15 -7.28 -6.16
C THR A 32 -1.88 -7.19 -4.67
N LEU A 33 -2.91 -7.36 -3.83
CA LEU A 33 -2.77 -7.40 -2.37
C LEU A 33 -1.79 -8.50 -1.93
N SER A 34 -1.95 -9.71 -2.48
CA SER A 34 -1.08 -10.86 -2.18
C SER A 34 0.38 -10.60 -2.57
N ARG A 35 0.63 -9.97 -3.72
CA ARG A 35 2.00 -9.58 -4.14
C ARG A 35 2.63 -8.59 -3.16
N ILE A 36 1.89 -7.58 -2.72
CA ILE A 36 2.36 -6.60 -1.73
C ILE A 36 2.64 -7.29 -0.38
N ALA A 37 1.71 -8.10 0.12
CA ALA A 37 1.84 -8.81 1.39
C ALA A 37 3.05 -9.76 1.42
N ASN A 38 3.30 -10.45 0.30
CA ASN A 38 4.44 -11.34 0.12
C ASN A 38 5.77 -10.61 -0.12
N GLY A 39 5.77 -9.26 -0.18
CA GLY A 39 6.99 -8.48 -0.44
C GLY A 39 7.51 -8.61 -1.86
N THR A 40 6.72 -9.19 -2.77
CA THR A 40 6.95 -8.99 -4.19
C THR A 40 6.74 -7.51 -4.46
N ARG A 41 7.57 -6.85 -5.27
CA ARG A 41 7.41 -5.42 -5.61
C ARG A 41 6.63 -5.29 -6.92
N PRO A 42 5.28 -5.41 -6.93
CA PRO A 42 4.52 -5.23 -8.14
C PRO A 42 4.64 -3.79 -8.62
N SER A 43 4.52 -3.60 -9.94
CA SER A 43 4.15 -2.30 -10.47
C SER A 43 2.71 -2.01 -10.04
N VAL A 44 2.53 -1.11 -9.09
CA VAL A 44 1.21 -0.66 -8.62
C VAL A 44 1.02 0.81 -8.94
N SER A 45 -0.21 1.14 -9.31
CA SER A 45 -0.58 2.53 -9.59
C SER A 45 -0.58 3.37 -8.31
N LEU A 46 -0.44 4.68 -8.45
CA LEU A 46 -0.59 5.61 -7.33
C LEU A 46 -2.00 5.49 -6.69
N ALA A 47 -3.05 5.35 -7.51
CA ALA A 47 -4.41 5.17 -7.03
C ALA A 47 -4.57 3.92 -6.13
N THR A 48 -3.87 2.82 -6.47
CA THR A 48 -3.84 1.62 -5.61
C THR A 48 -3.18 1.90 -4.27
N VAL A 49 -2.09 2.66 -4.28
CA VAL A 49 -1.37 3.05 -3.06
C VAL A 49 -2.22 3.97 -2.19
N GLU A 50 -2.92 4.92 -2.81
CA GLU A 50 -3.84 5.85 -2.13
C GLU A 50 -5.02 5.11 -1.51
N ALA A 51 -5.71 4.23 -2.25
CA ALA A 51 -6.84 3.46 -1.72
C ALA A 51 -6.44 2.57 -0.52
N LEU A 52 -5.27 1.94 -0.58
CA LEU A 52 -4.76 1.16 0.55
C LEU A 52 -4.33 2.03 1.72
N ALA A 53 -3.69 3.17 1.46
CA ALA A 53 -3.31 4.10 2.50
C ALA A 53 -4.53 4.66 3.24
N GLU A 54 -5.57 5.06 2.51
CA GLU A 54 -6.84 5.54 3.07
C GLU A 54 -7.50 4.46 3.94
N TYR A 55 -7.61 3.24 3.43
CA TYR A 55 -8.19 2.11 4.19
C TYR A 55 -7.41 1.78 5.45
N LEU A 56 -6.08 1.88 5.41
CA LEU A 56 -5.19 1.59 6.53
C LEU A 56 -4.99 2.80 7.46
N GLY A 57 -5.61 3.94 7.18
CA GLY A 57 -5.43 5.18 7.95
C GLY A 57 -4.02 5.76 7.88
N LEU A 58 -3.30 5.51 6.78
CA LEU A 58 -1.94 5.99 6.54
C LEU A 58 -1.94 7.28 5.71
N GLU A 59 -1.10 8.24 6.08
CA GLU A 59 -0.89 9.45 5.29
C GLU A 59 0.32 9.30 4.35
N LEU A 60 0.08 9.45 3.04
CA LEU A 60 1.15 9.51 2.05
C LEU A 60 1.88 10.85 2.15
N LYS A 61 3.07 10.85 2.74
CA LYS A 61 3.92 12.05 2.78
C LYS A 61 4.67 12.23 1.46
N PRO A 62 4.48 13.36 0.74
CA PRO A 62 5.27 13.62 -0.44
C PRO A 62 6.74 13.71 -0.02
N LYS A 63 7.60 12.94 -0.71
CA LYS A 63 9.05 12.97 -0.45
C LYS A 63 9.55 14.38 -0.76
N ARG A 64 9.75 15.19 0.28
CA ARG A 64 10.35 16.53 0.15
C ARG A 64 11.68 16.38 -0.58
N ARG A 65 11.77 16.89 -1.81
CA ARG A 65 13.07 17.06 -2.47
C ARG A 65 13.83 18.10 -1.64
N PRO A 66 15.10 17.87 -1.25
CA PRO A 66 15.89 18.92 -0.66
C PRO A 66 15.97 20.06 -1.68
N ARG A 67 15.43 21.23 -1.32
CA ARG A 67 15.69 22.45 -2.08
C ARG A 67 17.20 22.68 -1.96
N LYS A 68 17.94 22.50 -3.06
CA LYS A 68 19.30 23.05 -3.16
C LYS A 68 19.16 24.57 -3.01
N THR A 69 19.66 25.10 -1.90
CA THR A 69 19.99 26.53 -1.74
C THR A 69 21.42 26.71 -2.21
#